data_AF-A0A8J3GKX1-F1
#
_entry.id   AF-A0A8J3GKX1-F1
#
_cell.length_a   1.000
_cell.length_b   1.000
_cell.length_c   1.000
_cell.angle_alpha   90.00
_cell.angle_beta   90.00
_cell.angle_gamma   90.00
#
_symmetry.space_group_name_H-M   'P 1'
#
loop_
_entity.id
_entity.type
_entity.pdbx_description
1 polymer ?
#
loop_
_entity_poly.entity_id
_entity_poly.type
_entity_poly.pdbx_seq_one_letter_code
_entity_poly.pdbx_strand_id
1 'polypeptide(L)'
;MINPPRIVGDAASAHSAAIVTASYGPDFERCRLLCETIDAHVTGMAHHYILVAHHDVQLFRQLEGPRRTVVDERDLLPSWLHALPDPTSLFTRRIWLSTRTMPLRGWHVQQLRRIALHAKIDEDALIYVDSDVAFIKAFDCRTMWRDDKLQLFRRENGLAENTRKEHSRWSSNAALALGIEPPISSPHDYIVTLIAWRRQSIRAICERIEAVHGRHWVEVLGLQRQFSECTIYGRYVDEIEGLEHHYHSDRELCRVYWSGPELSAGGLQAFVSGMATDQVAIGIQSFTGTDINQIRATLELA
;
A
#
# COMPACT_ATOMS: atom_id res chain seq x y z
N MET A 1 -36.76 31.15 -28.04
CA MET A 1 -35.89 30.01 -28.39
C MET A 1 -34.62 30.16 -27.58
N ILE A 2 -34.54 29.44 -26.47
CA ILE A 2 -33.40 29.46 -25.54
C ILE A 2 -32.56 28.23 -25.90
N ASN A 3 -31.32 28.43 -26.31
CA ASN A 3 -30.39 27.33 -26.53
C ASN A 3 -30.11 26.62 -25.18
N PRO A 4 -30.18 25.29 -25.10
CA PRO A 4 -29.81 24.59 -23.89
C PRO A 4 -28.30 24.76 -23.61
N PRO A 5 -27.87 24.71 -22.35
CA PRO A 5 -26.45 24.77 -22.01
C PRO A 5 -25.73 23.56 -22.61
N ARG A 6 -24.59 23.82 -23.26
CA ARG A 6 -23.61 22.81 -23.66
C ARG A 6 -23.25 22.00 -22.41
N ILE A 7 -23.54 20.70 -22.45
CA ILE A 7 -22.88 19.72 -21.60
C ILE A 7 -21.40 19.80 -21.97
N VAL A 8 -20.60 20.43 -21.11
CA VAL A 8 -19.15 20.29 -21.15
C VAL A 8 -18.92 18.82 -20.83
N GLY A 9 -18.53 18.03 -21.84
CA GLY A 9 -18.12 16.66 -21.62
C GLY A 9 -16.97 16.66 -20.62
N ASP A 10 -17.12 15.89 -19.55
CA ASP A 10 -16.03 15.55 -18.65
C ASP A 10 -14.84 15.13 -19.52
N ALA A 11 -13.75 15.89 -19.44
CA ALA A 11 -12.47 15.35 -19.80
C ALA A 11 -12.22 14.22 -18.83
N ALA A 12 -12.54 12.98 -19.25
CA ALA A 12 -12.14 11.79 -18.53
C ALA A 12 -10.67 11.95 -18.17
N SER A 13 -10.37 12.01 -16.87
CA SER A 13 -9.00 12.07 -16.37
C SER A 13 -8.16 11.05 -17.13
N ALA A 14 -7.14 11.54 -17.84
CA ALA A 14 -6.25 10.73 -18.68
C ALA A 14 -5.31 9.85 -17.84
N HIS A 15 -5.43 9.88 -16.52
CA HIS A 15 -4.54 9.21 -15.60
C HIS A 15 -4.90 7.74 -15.45
N SER A 16 -3.97 6.87 -15.80
CA SER A 16 -4.09 5.43 -15.58
C SER A 16 -3.75 5.08 -14.13
N ALA A 17 -4.45 4.08 -13.58
CA ALA A 17 -4.23 3.60 -12.23
C ALA A 17 -3.96 2.10 -12.23
N ALA A 18 -3.01 1.66 -11.41
CA ALA A 18 -2.79 0.25 -11.10
C ALA A 18 -3.17 -0.01 -9.63
N ILE A 19 -3.74 -1.19 -9.35
CA ILE A 19 -3.78 -1.71 -7.97
C ILE A 19 -2.50 -2.50 -7.71
N VAL A 20 -1.97 -2.38 -6.50
CA VAL A 20 -0.76 -3.06 -6.09
C VAL A 20 -0.95 -3.71 -4.73
N THR A 21 -0.66 -5.01 -4.66
CA THR A 21 -0.73 -5.77 -3.41
C THR A 21 0.59 -6.48 -3.15
N ALA A 22 1.25 -6.16 -2.05
CA ALA A 22 2.35 -6.98 -1.56
C ALA A 22 1.78 -8.11 -0.70
N SER A 23 2.15 -9.36 -1.02
CA SER A 23 1.63 -10.53 -0.30
C SER A 23 2.74 -11.56 -0.04
N TYR A 24 2.39 -12.62 0.67
CA TYR A 24 3.27 -13.73 1.03
C TYR A 24 2.45 -15.02 1.23
N GLY A 25 3.09 -16.19 1.15
CA GLY A 25 2.42 -17.49 1.12
C GLY A 25 1.26 -17.70 2.10
N PRO A 26 1.43 -17.47 3.41
CA PRO A 26 0.36 -17.56 4.40
C PRO A 26 -0.89 -16.72 4.15
N ASP A 27 -0.78 -15.62 3.40
CA ASP A 27 -1.90 -14.74 3.05
C ASP A 27 -2.50 -15.04 1.66
N PHE A 28 -2.10 -16.16 1.02
CA PHE A 28 -2.57 -16.51 -0.32
C PHE A 28 -4.10 -16.53 -0.44
N GLU A 29 -4.80 -17.19 0.49
CA GLU A 29 -6.27 -17.29 0.45
C GLU A 29 -6.97 -15.95 0.66
N ARG A 30 -6.36 -15.06 1.46
CA ARG A 30 -6.83 -13.68 1.64
C ARG A 30 -6.62 -12.85 0.38
N CYS A 31 -5.43 -12.95 -0.22
CA CYS A 31 -5.12 -12.29 -1.48
C CYS A 31 -5.99 -12.80 -2.63
N ARG A 32 -6.35 -14.09 -2.63
CA ARG A 32 -7.31 -14.67 -3.57
C ARG A 32 -8.70 -14.04 -3.39
N LEU A 33 -9.17 -13.86 -2.16
CA LEU A 33 -10.42 -13.13 -1.90
C LEU A 33 -10.35 -11.67 -2.35
N LEU A 34 -9.25 -10.98 -2.08
CA LEU A 34 -9.01 -9.63 -2.57
C LEU A 34 -9.13 -9.58 -4.09
N CYS A 35 -8.50 -10.52 -4.79
CA CYS A 35 -8.56 -10.62 -6.25
C CYS A 35 -9.99 -10.76 -6.78
N GLU A 36 -10.76 -11.68 -6.20
CA GLU A 36 -12.16 -11.90 -6.57
C GLU A 36 -13.02 -10.65 -6.33
N THR A 37 -12.82 -9.96 -5.21
CA THR A 37 -13.57 -8.74 -4.89
C THR A 37 -13.12 -7.53 -5.71
N ILE A 38 -11.85 -7.43 -6.10
CA ILE A 38 -11.38 -6.46 -7.09
C ILE A 38 -12.12 -6.69 -8.41
N ASP A 39 -12.19 -7.94 -8.89
CA ASP A 39 -12.85 -8.25 -10.16
C ASP A 39 -14.35 -7.93 -10.14
N ALA A 40 -15.00 -8.09 -8.99
CA ALA A 40 -16.43 -7.83 -8.82
C ALA A 40 -16.77 -6.34 -8.63
N HIS A 41 -15.93 -5.58 -7.91
CA HIS A 41 -16.30 -4.26 -7.41
C HIS A 41 -15.43 -3.11 -7.91
N VAL A 42 -14.26 -3.38 -8.48
CA VAL A 42 -13.32 -2.33 -8.86
C VAL A 42 -13.36 -2.01 -10.36
N THR A 43 -13.41 -0.71 -10.66
CA THR A 43 -13.32 -0.17 -12.01
C THR A 43 -12.24 0.92 -12.08
N GLY A 44 -11.93 1.42 -13.29
CA GLY A 44 -10.95 2.49 -13.50
C GLY A 44 -9.48 2.09 -13.32
N MET A 45 -9.22 0.81 -13.04
CA MET A 45 -7.88 0.23 -12.97
C MET A 45 -7.45 -0.32 -14.34
N ALA A 46 -6.21 -0.02 -14.75
CA ALA A 46 -5.57 -0.62 -15.92
C ALA A 46 -5.10 -2.04 -15.62
N HIS A 47 -4.39 -2.24 -14.50
CA HIS A 47 -3.80 -3.53 -14.12
C HIS A 47 -3.68 -3.73 -12.60
N HIS A 48 -3.70 -4.98 -12.14
CA HIS A 48 -3.41 -5.36 -10.75
C HIS A 48 -2.07 -6.10 -10.67
N TYR A 49 -1.12 -5.58 -9.87
CA TYR A 49 0.18 -6.20 -9.63
C TYR A 49 0.25 -6.83 -8.23
N ILE A 50 0.57 -8.12 -8.18
CA ILE A 50 0.81 -8.83 -6.91
C ILE A 50 2.32 -9.02 -6.72
N LEU A 51 2.89 -8.40 -5.69
CA LEU A 51 4.33 -8.39 -5.42
C LEU A 51 4.69 -9.43 -4.37
N VAL A 52 5.48 -10.45 -4.73
CA VAL A 52 5.78 -11.57 -3.84
C VAL A 52 7.26 -11.90 -3.80
N ALA A 53 7.66 -12.61 -2.74
CA ALA A 53 9.00 -13.16 -2.68
C ALA A 53 9.18 -14.24 -3.75
N HIS A 54 10.42 -14.47 -4.21
CA HIS A 54 10.66 -15.40 -5.31
C HIS A 54 10.08 -16.81 -5.06
N HIS A 55 10.22 -17.31 -3.83
CA HIS A 55 9.74 -18.64 -3.44
C HIS A 55 8.20 -18.76 -3.43
N ASP A 56 7.47 -17.64 -3.38
CA ASP A 56 6.01 -17.61 -3.40
C ASP A 56 5.46 -17.43 -4.83
N VAL A 57 6.30 -17.08 -5.82
CA VAL A 57 5.86 -16.80 -7.20
C VAL A 57 5.02 -17.93 -7.78
N GLN A 58 5.46 -19.19 -7.64
CA GLN A 58 4.74 -20.34 -8.19
C GLN A 58 3.33 -20.48 -7.59
N LEU A 59 3.21 -20.28 -6.28
CA LEU A 59 1.92 -20.33 -5.58
C LEU A 59 0.99 -19.23 -6.11
N PHE A 60 1.50 -18.00 -6.22
CA PHE A 60 0.70 -16.83 -6.59
C PHE A 60 0.36 -16.75 -8.08
N ARG A 61 1.14 -17.37 -8.98
CA ARG A 61 0.85 -17.39 -10.43
C ARG A 61 -0.55 -17.92 -10.77
N GLN A 62 -1.13 -18.72 -9.88
CA GLN A 62 -2.52 -19.18 -9.99
C GLN A 62 -3.56 -18.03 -9.98
N LEU A 63 -3.20 -16.85 -9.47
CA LEU A 63 -4.06 -15.66 -9.44
C LEU A 63 -3.89 -14.76 -10.68
N GLU A 64 -2.94 -15.07 -11.57
CA GLU A 64 -2.73 -14.28 -12.79
C GLU A 64 -3.93 -14.34 -13.73
N GLY A 65 -4.10 -13.29 -14.51
CA GLY A 65 -5.18 -13.17 -15.49
C GLY A 65 -4.92 -12.03 -16.46
N PRO A 66 -5.89 -11.70 -17.34
CA PRO A 66 -5.70 -10.71 -18.40
C PRO A 66 -5.30 -9.31 -17.90
N ARG A 67 -5.70 -8.95 -16.67
CA ARG A 67 -5.40 -7.67 -16.01
C ARG A 67 -4.72 -7.86 -14.65
N ARG A 68 -4.05 -8.99 -14.45
CA ARG A 68 -3.37 -9.29 -13.18
C ARG A 68 -2.07 -10.06 -13.40
N THR A 69 -0.99 -9.56 -12.83
CA THR A 69 0.34 -10.16 -12.96
C THR A 69 1.01 -10.31 -11.61
N VAL A 70 1.69 -11.44 -11.41
CA VAL A 70 2.54 -11.67 -10.26
C VAL A 70 3.95 -11.20 -10.60
N VAL A 71 4.47 -10.29 -9.78
CA VAL A 71 5.80 -9.72 -9.93
C VAL A 71 6.75 -10.36 -8.91
N ASP A 72 7.82 -10.96 -9.42
CA ASP A 72 8.89 -11.53 -8.61
C ASP A 72 9.72 -10.39 -7.98
N GLU A 73 9.99 -10.48 -6.68
CA GLU A 73 10.84 -9.51 -5.99
C GLU A 73 12.20 -9.30 -6.65
N ARG A 74 12.74 -10.30 -7.35
CA ARG A 74 14.05 -10.23 -8.01
C ARG A 74 14.04 -9.31 -9.23
N ASP A 75 12.87 -9.05 -9.80
CA ASP A 75 12.71 -8.08 -10.87
C ASP A 75 12.65 -6.65 -10.31
N LEU A 76 12.30 -6.50 -9.03
CA LEU A 76 12.08 -5.21 -8.36
C LEU A 76 13.29 -4.74 -7.55
N LEU A 77 13.91 -5.65 -6.80
CA LEU A 77 14.89 -5.33 -5.78
C LEU A 77 16.31 -5.55 -6.30
N PRO A 78 17.30 -4.84 -5.72
CA PRO A 78 18.68 -4.99 -6.14
C PRO A 78 19.19 -6.43 -5.97
N SER A 79 19.97 -6.89 -6.95
CA SER A 79 20.49 -8.25 -7.00
C SER A 79 21.42 -8.63 -5.84
N TRP A 80 21.86 -7.65 -5.04
CA TRP A 80 22.71 -7.85 -3.85
C TRP A 80 21.92 -8.08 -2.55
N LEU A 81 20.58 -8.11 -2.61
CA LEU A 81 19.70 -8.40 -1.47
C LEU A 81 19.04 -9.77 -1.65
N HIS A 82 19.40 -10.73 -0.81
CA HIS A 82 19.03 -12.13 -1.01
C HIS A 82 18.14 -12.68 0.10
N ALA A 83 17.02 -13.30 -0.27
CA ALA A 83 16.15 -14.03 0.66
C ALA A 83 16.76 -15.39 1.02
N LEU A 84 16.88 -15.68 2.32
CA LEU A 84 17.38 -16.95 2.84
C LEU A 84 16.42 -17.51 3.91
N PRO A 85 16.32 -18.85 4.06
CA PRO A 85 15.69 -19.45 5.23
C PRO A 85 16.34 -18.94 6.52
N ASP A 86 15.53 -18.50 7.49
CA ASP A 86 16.04 -17.92 8.74
C ASP A 86 16.23 -19.00 9.82
N PRO A 87 17.47 -19.32 10.22
CA PRO A 87 17.73 -20.33 11.25
C PRO A 87 17.18 -19.93 12.63
N THR A 88 17.05 -18.63 12.91
CA THR A 88 16.49 -18.14 14.19
C THR A 88 14.98 -18.38 14.31
N SER A 89 14.33 -18.75 13.22
CA SER A 89 12.90 -19.08 13.15
C SER A 89 12.63 -20.57 12.93
N LEU A 90 13.61 -21.44 13.18
CA LEU A 90 13.55 -22.85 12.79
C LEU A 90 13.27 -23.01 11.28
N PHE A 91 13.80 -22.09 10.46
CA PHE A 91 13.62 -22.04 9.00
C PHE A 91 12.18 -21.84 8.51
N THR A 92 11.24 -21.49 9.40
CA THR A 92 9.83 -21.22 9.04
C THR A 92 9.62 -19.84 8.41
N ARG A 93 10.55 -18.91 8.64
CA ARG A 93 10.52 -17.55 8.10
C ARG A 93 11.72 -17.30 7.21
N ARG A 94 11.67 -16.16 6.51
CA ARG A 94 12.75 -15.67 5.66
C ARG A 94 13.44 -14.46 6.29
N ILE A 95 14.72 -14.35 5.99
CA ILE A 95 15.54 -13.17 6.27
C ILE A 95 16.23 -12.74 4.97
N TRP A 96 16.28 -11.44 4.71
CA TRP A 96 16.96 -10.89 3.55
C TRP A 96 18.30 -10.32 4.00
N LEU A 97 19.38 -10.82 3.40
CA LEU A 97 20.74 -10.45 3.74
C LEU A 97 21.42 -9.72 2.58
N SER A 98 22.27 -8.77 2.95
CA SER A 98 23.18 -8.07 2.07
C SER A 98 24.39 -7.60 2.89
N THR A 99 25.51 -7.32 2.22
CA THR A 99 26.63 -6.59 2.83
C THR A 99 26.36 -5.09 2.95
N ARG A 100 25.27 -4.58 2.35
CA ARG A 100 24.94 -3.15 2.28
C ARG A 100 23.83 -2.73 3.26
N THR A 101 23.01 -3.67 3.71
CA THR A 101 21.88 -3.38 4.61
C THR A 101 22.02 -4.15 5.91
N MET A 102 21.27 -3.74 6.93
CA MET A 102 21.02 -4.63 8.06
C MET A 102 20.17 -5.83 7.60
N PRO A 103 20.16 -6.96 8.33
CA PRO A 103 19.27 -8.06 8.03
C PRO A 103 17.80 -7.62 8.04
N LEU A 104 17.10 -7.82 6.91
CA LEU A 104 15.72 -7.40 6.73
C LEU A 104 14.76 -8.58 6.93
N ARG A 105 13.55 -8.29 7.38
CA ARG A 105 12.44 -9.25 7.53
C ARG A 105 11.40 -9.06 6.43
N GLY A 106 10.53 -10.04 6.22
CA GLY A 106 9.53 -10.02 5.15
C GLY A 106 8.73 -8.71 5.06
N TRP A 107 8.26 -8.19 6.20
CA TRP A 107 7.53 -6.91 6.24
C TRP A 107 8.37 -5.72 5.74
N HIS A 108 9.68 -5.65 6.04
CA HIS A 108 10.54 -4.57 5.52
C HIS A 108 10.61 -4.66 3.99
N VAL A 109 10.77 -5.88 3.47
CA VAL A 109 10.94 -6.11 2.03
C VAL A 109 9.65 -5.91 1.26
N GLN A 110 8.48 -6.19 1.86
CA GLN A 110 7.19 -5.84 1.27
C GLN A 110 7.08 -4.32 1.02
N GLN A 111 7.48 -3.49 1.99
CA GLN A 111 7.52 -2.04 1.81
C GLN A 111 8.47 -1.62 0.67
N LEU A 112 9.66 -2.23 0.59
CA LEU A 112 10.61 -1.96 -0.49
C LEU A 112 10.06 -2.35 -1.87
N ARG A 113 9.38 -3.49 -1.99
CA ARG A 113 8.75 -3.91 -3.26
C ARG A 113 7.68 -2.92 -3.71
N ARG A 114 6.86 -2.42 -2.77
CA ARG A 114 5.84 -1.40 -3.05
C ARG A 114 6.48 -0.17 -3.70
N ILE A 115 7.56 0.35 -3.11
CA ILE A 115 8.29 1.50 -3.66
C ILE A 115 8.93 1.15 -5.02
N ALA A 116 9.58 0.00 -5.14
CA ALA A 116 10.35 -0.38 -6.33
C ALA A 116 9.50 -0.56 -7.61
N LEU A 117 8.21 -0.87 -7.48
CA LEU A 117 7.35 -1.14 -8.63
C LEU A 117 7.25 0.03 -9.61
N HIS A 118 7.39 1.28 -9.15
CA HIS A 118 7.28 2.48 -10.00
C HIS A 118 8.22 2.44 -11.23
N ALA A 119 9.35 1.71 -11.13
CA ALA A 119 10.35 1.58 -12.18
C ALA A 119 9.99 0.54 -13.26
N LYS A 120 8.90 -0.22 -13.10
CA LYS A 120 8.51 -1.34 -13.98
C LYS A 120 7.20 -1.14 -14.72
N ILE A 121 6.41 -0.17 -14.30
CA ILE A 121 5.05 0.06 -14.77
C ILE A 121 4.93 1.49 -15.26
N ASP A 122 3.90 1.78 -16.06
CA ASP A 122 3.72 3.12 -16.66
C ASP A 122 2.51 3.88 -16.13
N GLU A 123 1.72 3.27 -15.24
CA GLU A 123 0.55 3.88 -14.64
C GLU A 123 0.89 5.10 -13.78
N ASP A 124 0.04 6.12 -13.85
CA ASP A 124 0.25 7.38 -13.14
C ASP A 124 0.03 7.24 -11.63
N ALA A 125 -0.99 6.46 -11.24
CA ALA A 125 -1.32 6.17 -9.85
C ALA A 125 -1.13 4.69 -9.49
N LEU A 126 -0.52 4.44 -8.35
CA LEU A 126 -0.41 3.13 -7.72
C LEU A 126 -1.30 3.13 -6.47
N ILE A 127 -2.39 2.37 -6.51
CA ILE A 127 -3.33 2.20 -5.39
C ILE A 127 -2.95 0.93 -4.65
N TYR A 128 -2.34 1.08 -3.48
CA TYR A 128 -1.89 -0.03 -2.68
C TYR A 128 -3.01 -0.55 -1.78
N VAL A 129 -3.21 -1.86 -1.83
CA VAL A 129 -4.23 -2.57 -1.06
C VAL A 129 -3.58 -3.78 -0.39
N ASP A 130 -3.77 -3.94 0.91
CA ASP A 130 -3.20 -5.08 1.66
C ASP A 130 -3.91 -6.38 1.29
N SER A 131 -3.20 -7.51 1.42
CA SER A 131 -3.69 -8.84 1.03
C SER A 131 -4.90 -9.31 1.82
N ASP A 132 -5.18 -8.72 2.98
CA ASP A 132 -6.29 -9.05 3.87
C ASP A 132 -7.50 -8.10 3.76
N VAL A 133 -7.51 -7.29 2.69
CA VAL A 133 -8.63 -6.43 2.32
C VAL A 133 -9.58 -7.15 1.37
N ALA A 134 -10.87 -6.85 1.47
CA ALA A 134 -11.89 -7.26 0.54
C ALA A 134 -12.81 -6.07 0.19
N PHE A 135 -13.03 -5.84 -1.09
CA PHE A 135 -14.00 -4.85 -1.55
C PHE A 135 -15.42 -5.41 -1.42
N ILE A 136 -16.35 -4.59 -0.95
CA ILE A 136 -17.75 -5.00 -0.78
C ILE A 136 -18.73 -3.98 -1.38
N LYS A 137 -18.23 -2.81 -1.82
CA LYS A 137 -18.98 -1.82 -2.59
C LYS A 137 -18.18 -1.42 -3.81
N ALA A 138 -18.88 -0.90 -4.83
CA ALA A 138 -18.26 -0.41 -6.04
C ALA A 138 -17.20 0.68 -5.73
N PHE A 139 -16.02 0.54 -6.33
CA PHE A 139 -14.94 1.49 -6.23
C PHE A 139 -14.36 1.78 -7.61
N ASP A 140 -14.24 3.06 -7.96
CA ASP A 140 -13.60 3.49 -9.20
C ASP A 140 -12.27 4.18 -8.84
N CYS A 141 -11.15 3.63 -9.33
CA CYS A 141 -9.81 4.14 -9.07
C CYS A 141 -9.65 5.61 -9.47
N ARG A 142 -10.42 6.09 -10.45
CA ARG A 142 -10.40 7.49 -10.90
C ARG A 142 -10.90 8.46 -9.81
N THR A 143 -11.66 7.97 -8.83
CA THR A 143 -12.15 8.80 -7.70
C THR A 143 -11.05 9.26 -6.75
N MET A 144 -9.84 8.69 -6.87
CA MET A 144 -8.64 9.15 -6.16
C MET A 144 -8.07 10.46 -6.73
N TRP A 145 -8.55 10.89 -7.90
CA TRP A 145 -8.10 12.11 -8.57
C TRP A 145 -9.11 13.24 -8.38
N ARG A 146 -8.59 14.46 -8.26
CA ARG A 146 -9.32 15.72 -8.44
C ARG A 146 -8.54 16.54 -9.45
N ASP A 147 -9.09 16.65 -10.66
CA ASP A 147 -8.36 17.16 -11.82
C ASP A 147 -7.04 16.36 -12.02
N ASP A 148 -5.89 17.03 -12.08
CA ASP A 148 -4.55 16.40 -12.16
C ASP A 148 -3.91 16.16 -10.78
N LYS A 149 -4.66 16.32 -9.68
CA LYS A 149 -4.14 16.10 -8.32
C LYS A 149 -4.59 14.76 -7.77
N LEU A 150 -3.63 13.95 -7.34
CA LEU A 150 -3.90 12.66 -6.69
C LEU A 150 -4.13 12.86 -5.18
N GLN A 151 -5.02 12.08 -4.60
CA GLN A 151 -5.22 12.07 -3.15
C GLN A 151 -3.93 11.71 -2.40
N LEU A 152 -3.54 12.55 -1.45
CA LEU A 152 -2.63 12.19 -0.37
C LEU A 152 -3.46 11.90 0.88
N PHE A 153 -3.39 10.66 1.39
CA PHE A 153 -3.98 10.35 2.68
C PHE A 153 -3.17 11.02 3.81
N ARG A 154 -3.83 11.80 4.66
CA ARG A 154 -3.23 12.43 5.84
C ARG A 154 -4.27 12.60 6.93
N ARG A 155 -3.99 12.04 8.12
CA ARG A 155 -4.71 12.39 9.35
C ARG A 155 -3.94 13.47 10.11
N GLU A 156 -4.57 14.62 10.29
CA GLU A 156 -4.00 15.75 11.04
C GLU A 156 -3.72 15.36 12.48
N ASN A 157 -2.48 15.53 12.93
CA ASN A 157 -2.06 15.19 14.30
C ASN A 157 -2.48 13.77 14.73
N GLY A 158 -2.57 12.84 13.76
CA GLY A 158 -3.24 11.56 13.90
C GLY A 158 -2.46 10.47 14.64
N LEU A 159 -1.31 10.81 15.24
CA LEU A 159 -0.48 9.85 15.97
C LEU A 159 -1.13 9.44 17.29
N ALA A 160 -1.76 8.25 17.27
CA ALA A 160 -2.30 7.61 18.47
C ALA A 160 -1.22 7.49 19.56
N GLU A 161 -1.60 7.74 20.82
CA GLU A 161 -0.63 7.82 21.92
C GLU A 161 0.20 6.55 22.12
N ASN A 162 -0.41 5.38 21.88
CA ASN A 162 0.21 4.07 22.05
C ASN A 162 1.22 3.73 20.94
N THR A 163 1.04 4.20 19.71
CA THR A 163 1.97 3.97 18.58
C THR A 163 2.89 5.15 18.30
N ARG A 164 2.70 6.28 19.00
CA ARG A 164 3.42 7.55 18.80
C ARG A 164 4.94 7.40 18.78
N LYS A 165 5.52 6.53 19.61
CA LYS A 165 6.99 6.33 19.66
C LYS A 165 7.52 5.68 18.38
N GLU A 166 6.80 4.70 17.84
CA GLU A 166 7.20 3.99 16.62
C GLU A 166 6.99 4.89 15.40
N HIS A 167 5.82 5.53 15.30
CA HIS A 167 5.54 6.46 14.21
C HIS A 167 6.48 7.66 14.22
N SER A 168 6.85 8.20 15.39
CA SER A 168 7.83 9.29 15.48
C SER A 168 9.22 8.84 15.01
N ARG A 169 9.62 7.59 15.27
CA ARG A 169 10.86 7.02 14.73
C ARG A 169 10.79 6.85 13.22
N TRP A 170 9.70 6.31 12.68
CA TRP A 170 9.50 6.20 11.23
C TRP A 170 9.53 7.57 10.56
N SER A 171 8.86 8.56 11.15
CA SER A 171 8.91 9.95 10.70
C SER A 171 10.33 10.47 10.72
N SER A 172 11.04 10.36 11.84
CA SER A 172 12.44 10.82 11.97
C SER A 172 13.35 10.21 10.93
N ASN A 173 13.23 8.90 10.70
CA ASN A 173 14.02 8.20 9.69
C ASN A 173 13.63 8.58 8.26
N ALA A 174 12.35 8.89 8.01
CA ALA A 174 11.92 9.44 6.73
C ALA A 174 12.54 10.82 6.47
N ALA A 175 12.58 11.72 7.46
CA ALA A 175 13.29 13.00 7.33
C ALA A 175 14.77 12.81 7.02
N LEU A 176 15.45 11.92 7.74
CA LEU A 176 16.86 11.64 7.51
C LEU A 176 17.12 11.05 6.12
N ALA A 177 16.29 10.10 5.68
CA ALA A 177 16.40 9.51 4.34
C ALA A 177 16.19 10.57 3.25
N LEU A 178 15.22 11.45 3.43
CA LEU A 178 14.86 12.50 2.49
C LEU A 178 15.71 13.78 2.64
N GLY A 179 16.59 13.89 3.63
CA GLY A 179 17.31 15.14 3.90
C GLY A 179 16.39 16.33 4.18
N ILE A 180 15.36 16.13 5.01
CA ILE A 180 14.45 17.18 5.49
C ILE A 180 15.09 17.88 6.68
N GLU A 181 15.16 19.22 6.62
CA GLU A 181 15.60 20.08 7.71
C GLU A 181 14.64 19.99 8.92
N PRO A 182 15.09 20.28 10.16
CA PRO A 182 14.22 20.24 11.33
C PRO A 182 12.92 21.07 11.17
N PRO A 183 11.78 20.60 11.72
CA PRO A 183 11.66 19.48 12.64
C PRO A 183 11.73 18.10 11.95
N ILE A 184 12.59 17.23 12.48
CA ILE A 184 12.80 15.89 11.90
C ILE A 184 11.60 14.96 12.08
N SER A 185 10.62 15.29 12.91
CA SER A 185 9.43 14.47 13.11
C SER A 185 8.16 15.27 12.81
N SER A 186 7.23 14.64 12.10
CA SER A 186 5.94 15.20 11.71
C SER A 186 4.86 14.63 12.63
N PRO A 187 3.86 15.43 13.06
CA PRO A 187 2.77 14.96 13.89
C PRO A 187 1.65 14.25 13.09
N HIS A 188 1.71 14.27 11.76
CA HIS A 188 0.68 13.71 10.89
C HIS A 188 0.83 12.19 10.71
N ASP A 189 -0.29 11.51 10.50
CA ASP A 189 -0.31 10.10 10.13
C ASP A 189 -0.66 9.93 8.65
N TYR A 190 0.13 9.14 7.94
CA TYR A 190 -0.03 8.87 6.50
C TYR A 190 -0.37 7.39 6.23
N ILE A 191 -0.56 6.59 7.28
CA ILE A 191 -0.74 5.15 7.16
C ILE A 191 -2.22 4.82 7.05
N VAL A 192 -2.59 4.25 5.90
CA VAL A 192 -3.88 3.60 5.65
C VAL A 192 -3.69 2.50 4.59
N THR A 193 -4.63 1.56 4.53
CA THR A 193 -4.77 0.66 3.38
C THR A 193 -5.71 1.26 2.33
N LEU A 194 -5.71 0.74 1.10
CA LEU A 194 -6.40 1.38 -0.03
C LEU A 194 -5.91 2.82 -0.23
N ILE A 195 -4.59 2.97 -0.33
CA ILE A 195 -3.85 4.24 -0.39
C ILE A 195 -3.26 4.47 -1.78
N ALA A 196 -3.41 5.68 -2.33
CA ALA A 196 -2.90 6.02 -3.65
C ALA A 196 -1.58 6.80 -3.59
N TRP A 197 -0.61 6.44 -4.43
CA TRP A 197 0.62 7.17 -4.65
C TRP A 197 0.85 7.48 -6.12
N ARG A 198 1.42 8.65 -6.43
CA ARG A 198 1.75 9.06 -7.80
C ARG A 198 3.11 8.47 -8.16
N ARG A 199 3.20 7.78 -9.29
CA ARG A 199 4.43 7.12 -9.77
C ARG A 199 5.62 8.08 -9.82
N GLN A 200 5.40 9.29 -10.33
CA GLN A 200 6.42 10.33 -10.44
C GLN A 200 6.98 10.74 -9.07
N SER A 201 6.13 10.89 -8.05
CA SER A 201 6.57 11.21 -6.69
C SER A 201 7.34 10.05 -6.06
N ILE A 202 6.95 8.79 -6.29
CA ILE A 202 7.74 7.62 -5.83
C ILE A 202 9.14 7.62 -6.47
N ARG A 203 9.20 7.89 -7.78
CA ARG A 203 10.48 8.00 -8.49
C ARG A 203 11.34 9.11 -7.90
N ALA A 204 10.77 10.29 -7.69
CA ALA A 204 11.50 11.45 -7.16
C ALA A 204 11.95 11.23 -5.70
N ILE A 205 11.20 10.47 -4.90
CA ILE A 205 11.63 9.99 -3.57
C ILE A 205 12.91 9.16 -3.68
N CYS A 206 12.93 8.15 -4.57
CA CYS A 206 14.10 7.31 -4.77
C CYS A 206 15.31 8.14 -5.22
N GLU A 207 15.15 8.97 -6.26
CA GLU A 207 16.21 9.85 -6.78
C GLU A 207 16.73 10.81 -5.71
N ARG A 208 15.85 11.37 -4.87
CA ARG A 208 16.22 12.26 -3.77
C ARG A 208 17.03 11.54 -2.70
N ILE A 209 16.58 10.37 -2.24
CA ILE A 209 17.33 9.59 -1.24
C ILE A 209 18.74 9.29 -1.77
N GLU A 210 18.86 8.93 -3.05
CA GLU A 210 20.16 8.65 -3.67
C GLU A 210 21.03 9.91 -3.77
N ALA A 211 20.44 11.06 -4.11
CA ALA A 211 21.15 12.35 -4.17
C ALA A 211 21.66 12.82 -2.80
N VAL A 212 20.87 12.62 -1.74
CA VAL A 212 21.25 13.02 -0.36
C VAL A 212 22.36 12.13 0.19
N HIS A 213 22.34 10.83 -0.09
CA HIS A 213 23.23 9.86 0.56
C HIS A 213 24.37 9.34 -0.32
N GLY A 214 24.33 9.56 -1.62
CA GLY A 214 25.29 9.01 -2.59
C GLY A 214 25.27 7.48 -2.67
N ARG A 215 24.15 6.85 -2.29
CA ARG A 215 23.95 5.40 -2.18
C ARG A 215 22.58 5.03 -2.69
N HIS A 216 22.42 3.79 -3.16
CA HIS A 216 21.14 3.28 -3.65
C HIS A 216 20.04 3.39 -2.58
N TRP A 217 18.82 3.83 -2.92
CA TRP A 217 17.78 4.12 -1.92
C TRP A 217 17.43 2.93 -1.01
N VAL A 218 17.40 1.71 -1.56
CA VAL A 218 17.21 0.46 -0.77
C VAL A 218 18.29 0.28 0.30
N GLU A 219 19.54 0.67 0.01
CA GLU A 219 20.63 0.61 0.98
C GLU A 219 20.35 1.55 2.16
N VAL A 220 19.99 2.80 1.86
CA VAL A 220 19.70 3.82 2.87
C VAL A 220 18.57 3.39 3.80
N LEU A 221 17.43 2.96 3.24
CA LEU A 221 16.29 2.50 4.03
C LEU A 221 16.61 1.20 4.79
N GLY A 222 17.30 0.26 4.13
CA GLY A 222 17.67 -1.03 4.69
C GLY A 222 18.67 -0.96 5.84
N LEU A 223 19.47 0.11 5.94
CA LEU A 223 20.34 0.37 7.09
C LEU A 223 19.56 0.82 8.34
N GLN A 224 18.48 1.56 8.16
CA GLN A 224 17.67 2.09 9.27
C GLN A 224 16.71 1.04 9.85
N ARG A 225 16.13 0.18 9.01
CA ARG A 225 15.08 -0.83 9.33
C ARG A 225 13.76 -0.31 9.90
N GLN A 226 13.77 0.80 10.63
CA GLN A 226 12.59 1.41 11.20
C GLN A 226 12.06 2.48 10.24
N PHE A 227 11.43 2.05 9.16
CA PHE A 227 10.81 2.94 8.18
C PHE A 227 9.38 2.50 7.88
N SER A 228 8.60 3.46 7.37
CA SER A 228 7.32 3.23 6.73
C SER A 228 7.36 3.91 5.37
N GLU A 229 7.06 3.15 4.32
CA GLU A 229 6.85 3.61 2.97
C GLU A 229 5.75 4.69 2.88
N CYS A 230 4.64 4.53 3.61
CA CYS A 230 3.57 5.52 3.65
C CYS A 230 4.04 6.82 4.28
N THR A 231 4.82 6.75 5.38
CA THR A 231 5.40 7.93 6.02
C THR A 231 6.44 8.61 5.13
N ILE A 232 7.31 7.85 4.46
CA ILE A 232 8.28 8.42 3.50
C ILE A 232 7.55 9.15 2.38
N TYR A 233 6.53 8.52 1.80
CA TYR A 233 5.73 9.11 0.73
C TYR A 233 5.02 10.39 1.19
N GLY A 234 4.28 10.32 2.29
CA GLY A 234 3.51 11.45 2.78
C GLY A 234 4.37 12.65 3.15
N ARG A 235 5.50 12.41 3.84
CA ARG A 235 6.45 13.49 4.18
C ARG A 235 7.13 14.10 2.96
N TYR A 236 7.46 13.30 1.94
CA TYR A 236 7.98 13.86 0.70
C TYR A 236 6.97 14.80 0.04
N VAL A 237 5.72 14.36 -0.10
CA VAL A 237 4.68 15.16 -0.75
C VAL A 237 4.37 16.43 0.06
N ASP A 238 4.29 16.34 1.39
CA ASP A 238 3.98 17.48 2.26
C ASP A 238 5.13 18.49 2.40
N GLU A 239 6.37 18.02 2.56
CA GLU A 239 7.47 18.86 3.04
C GLU A 239 8.50 19.18 1.94
N ILE A 240 8.48 18.45 0.81
CA ILE A 240 9.44 18.65 -0.28
C ILE A 240 8.72 19.02 -1.59
N GLU A 241 7.73 18.23 -2.01
CA GLU A 241 6.95 18.50 -3.23
C GLU A 241 5.95 19.66 -3.01
N GLY A 242 5.48 19.87 -1.77
CA GLY A 242 4.59 20.98 -1.43
C GLY A 242 3.20 20.85 -2.04
N LEU A 243 2.68 19.62 -2.20
CA LEU A 243 1.35 19.31 -2.74
C LEU A 243 1.10 19.83 -4.17
N GLU A 244 2.16 20.02 -4.95
CA GLU A 244 2.05 20.46 -6.34
C GLU A 244 1.07 19.57 -7.13
N HIS A 245 1.19 18.25 -6.93
CA HIS A 245 0.45 17.22 -7.65
C HIS A 245 -0.58 16.45 -6.79
N HIS A 246 -0.86 16.94 -5.58
CA HIS A 246 -1.76 16.26 -4.63
C HIS A 246 -2.73 17.20 -3.94
N TYR A 247 -3.74 16.59 -3.35
CA TYR A 247 -4.63 17.22 -2.38
C TYR A 247 -4.76 16.34 -1.13
N HIS A 248 -4.96 16.95 0.04
CA HIS A 248 -5.16 16.19 1.27
C HIS A 248 -6.54 15.57 1.38
N SER A 249 -6.59 14.41 2.01
CA SER A 249 -7.82 13.73 2.41
C SER A 249 -7.54 12.84 3.60
N ASP A 250 -8.43 12.83 4.58
CA ASP A 250 -8.41 11.93 5.73
C ASP A 250 -9.37 10.74 5.55
N ARG A 251 -9.96 10.59 4.35
CA ARG A 251 -10.93 9.53 4.06
C ARG A 251 -10.29 8.16 4.13
N GLU A 252 -10.81 7.35 5.05
CA GLU A 252 -10.47 5.93 5.21
C GLU A 252 -11.46 5.08 4.41
N LEU A 253 -11.11 4.78 3.16
CA LEU A 253 -11.98 4.00 2.26
C LEU A 253 -12.15 2.53 2.67
N CYS A 254 -11.30 2.06 3.59
CA CYS A 254 -11.32 0.70 4.11
C CYS A 254 -11.54 0.72 5.63
N ARG A 255 -12.56 -0.02 6.10
CA ARG A 255 -12.74 -0.24 7.53
C ARG A 255 -11.82 -1.37 7.98
N VAL A 256 -10.83 -1.07 8.82
CA VAL A 256 -9.83 -2.06 9.23
C VAL A 256 -10.07 -2.53 10.67
N TYR A 257 -10.16 -3.85 10.85
CA TYR A 257 -10.10 -4.50 12.14
C TYR A 257 -8.64 -4.78 12.49
N TRP A 258 -8.01 -3.79 13.13
CA TRP A 258 -6.57 -3.76 13.41
C TRP A 258 -6.13 -4.78 14.46
N SER A 259 -6.90 -4.96 15.51
CA SER A 259 -6.56 -5.85 16.61
C SER A 259 -7.80 -6.24 17.41
N GLY A 260 -7.72 -7.39 18.07
CA GLY A 260 -8.79 -7.95 18.87
C GLY A 260 -8.89 -9.47 18.69
N PRO A 261 -9.85 -10.10 19.38
CA PRO A 261 -10.11 -11.52 19.20
C PRO A 261 -10.61 -11.83 17.79
N GLU A 262 -10.52 -13.10 17.41
CA GLU A 262 -11.20 -13.65 16.24
C GLU A 262 -12.69 -13.26 16.26
N LEU A 263 -13.18 -12.78 15.11
CA LEU A 263 -14.58 -12.40 14.95
C LEU A 263 -15.42 -13.63 14.61
N SER A 264 -16.55 -13.81 15.32
CA SER A 264 -17.58 -14.77 14.92
C SER A 264 -18.33 -14.26 13.68
N ALA A 265 -19.13 -15.12 13.03
CA ALA A 265 -20.00 -14.71 11.93
C ALA A 265 -20.89 -13.49 12.27
N GLY A 266 -21.50 -13.46 13.45
CA GLY A 266 -22.29 -12.30 13.91
C GLY A 266 -21.42 -11.05 14.14
N GLY A 267 -20.20 -11.22 14.64
CA GLY A 267 -19.24 -10.13 14.80
C GLY A 267 -18.79 -9.54 13.46
N LEU A 268 -18.54 -10.39 12.46
CA LEU A 268 -18.24 -9.98 11.08
C LEU A 268 -19.40 -9.20 10.46
N GLN A 269 -20.62 -9.70 10.61
CA GLN A 269 -21.81 -9.04 10.05
C GLN A 269 -22.04 -7.67 10.70
N ALA A 270 -21.85 -7.56 12.02
CA ALA A 270 -21.89 -6.28 12.73
C ALA A 270 -20.75 -5.33 12.30
N PHE A 271 -19.54 -5.87 12.07
CA PHE A 271 -18.41 -5.08 11.59
C PHE A 271 -18.67 -4.47 10.20
N VAL A 272 -19.21 -5.28 9.28
CA VAL A 272 -19.63 -4.84 7.93
C VAL A 272 -20.76 -3.83 8.01
N SER A 273 -21.80 -4.11 8.79
CA SER A 273 -22.96 -3.20 8.95
C SER A 273 -22.58 -1.85 9.56
N GLY A 274 -21.48 -1.81 10.32
CA GLY A 274 -20.97 -0.58 10.94
C GLY A 274 -20.16 0.31 10.00
N MET A 275 -19.92 -0.08 8.75
CA MET A 275 -19.14 0.71 7.79
C MET A 275 -19.72 2.10 7.56
N ALA A 276 -18.84 3.09 7.44
CA ALA A 276 -19.22 4.41 6.97
C ALA A 276 -19.75 4.34 5.53
N THR A 277 -20.55 5.34 5.14
CA THR A 277 -21.16 5.40 3.80
C THR A 277 -20.11 5.37 2.69
N ASP A 278 -18.98 6.03 2.92
CA ASP A 278 -17.91 6.21 1.95
C ASP A 278 -16.82 5.12 2.00
N GLN A 279 -16.90 4.21 2.97
CA GLN A 279 -16.09 3.00 3.02
C GLN A 279 -16.60 1.97 2.01
N VAL A 280 -15.68 1.47 1.18
CA VAL A 280 -15.95 0.52 0.09
C VAL A 280 -15.36 -0.86 0.31
N ALA A 281 -14.46 -0.99 1.29
CA ALA A 281 -13.75 -2.21 1.60
C ALA A 281 -13.66 -2.45 3.11
N ILE A 282 -13.40 -3.70 3.48
CA ILE A 282 -13.03 -4.10 4.84
C ILE A 282 -11.64 -4.72 4.82
N GLY A 283 -10.87 -4.52 5.89
CA GLY A 283 -9.59 -5.19 6.13
C GLY A 283 -9.65 -5.93 7.46
N ILE A 284 -9.41 -7.24 7.47
CA ILE A 284 -9.40 -8.03 8.70
C ILE A 284 -8.00 -8.60 8.87
N GLN A 285 -7.22 -8.01 9.78
CA GLN A 285 -5.80 -8.30 9.93
C GLN A 285 -5.56 -9.81 10.10
N SER A 286 -4.65 -10.36 9.28
CA SER A 286 -4.43 -11.81 9.20
C SER A 286 -4.04 -12.46 10.53
N PHE A 287 -3.41 -11.71 11.45
CA PHE A 287 -3.02 -12.18 12.78
C PHE A 287 -4.17 -12.23 13.80
N THR A 288 -5.38 -11.76 13.48
CA THR A 288 -6.55 -11.85 14.37
C THR A 288 -7.13 -13.26 14.45
N GLY A 289 -6.72 -14.16 13.55
CA GLY A 289 -7.18 -15.56 13.51
C GLY A 289 -8.54 -15.76 12.84
N THR A 290 -9.24 -14.68 12.45
CA THR A 290 -10.56 -14.77 11.83
C THR A 290 -10.54 -15.60 10.54
N ASP A 291 -11.31 -16.69 10.54
CA ASP A 291 -11.38 -17.65 9.43
C ASP A 291 -11.81 -16.99 8.11
N ILE A 292 -11.01 -17.22 7.06
CA ILE A 292 -11.26 -16.70 5.71
C ILE A 292 -12.60 -17.19 5.14
N ASN A 293 -13.04 -18.41 5.48
CA ASN A 293 -14.32 -18.93 5.01
C ASN A 293 -15.50 -18.18 5.63
N GLN A 294 -15.38 -17.76 6.89
CA GLN A 294 -16.40 -16.94 7.55
C GLN A 294 -16.45 -15.53 6.94
N ILE A 295 -15.29 -14.96 6.60
CA ILE A 295 -15.21 -13.68 5.88
C ILE A 295 -15.94 -13.82 4.55
N ARG A 296 -15.59 -14.82 3.73
CA ARG A 296 -16.21 -15.10 2.43
C ARG A 296 -17.73 -15.23 2.53
N ALA A 297 -18.22 -16.08 3.43
CA ALA A 297 -19.65 -16.28 3.63
C ALA A 297 -20.38 -15.00 4.04
N THR A 298 -19.72 -14.11 4.80
CA THR A 298 -20.29 -12.81 5.16
C THR A 298 -20.41 -11.89 3.95
N LEU A 299 -19.43 -11.91 3.05
CA LEU A 299 -19.42 -11.05 1.85
C LEU A 299 -20.50 -11.45 0.83
N GLU A 300 -20.78 -12.75 0.69
CA GLU A 300 -21.85 -13.24 -0.19
C GLU A 300 -23.26 -12.81 0.26
N LEU A 301 -23.40 -12.44 1.54
CA LEU A 301 -24.65 -11.98 2.15
C LEU A 301 -24.76 -10.45 2.24
N ALA A 302 -23.70 -9.71 1.89
CA ALA A 302 -23.57 -8.27 2.10
C ALA A 302 -23.95 -7.43 0.88
#